data_AF-A0A6L3C5A6-F1
#
_entry.id   AF-A0A6L3C5A6-F1
#
_cell.length_a   1.000
_cell.length_b   1.000
_cell.length_c   1.000
_cell.angle_alpha   90.00
_cell.angle_beta   90.00
_cell.angle_gamma   90.00
#
_symmetry.space_group_name_H-M   'P 1'
#
loop_
_entity.id
_entity.type
_entity.pdbx_description
1 polymer ?
#
loop_
_entity_poly.entity_id
_entity_poly.type
_entity_poly.pdbx_seq_one_letter_code
_entity_poly.pdbx_strand_id
1 'polypeptide(L)'
;MDCHKIGRPELGQSHLAKRFAIPDSEDQMTLNEFIEDALNTEHEYLMDALSDITSEELMWRAGPEANPIGWILWHMIRVEDMWFQFFIQRENEIWAREGWNEKFGLPARDNGFEHTQDQVATFPAYDLASMLQYGEDVRTATLNYLNTVTEEQMDIVPREARPEMSIGRIFRQVVGEVYQHQGHIAYLKGLQRSGK
;
A
#
# COMPACT_ATOMS: atom_id res chain seq x y z
N MET A 1 56.41 41.85 9.68
CA MET A 1 55.28 41.30 8.90
C MET A 1 55.73 39.97 8.38
N ASP A 2 55.35 38.91 9.08
CA ASP A 2 55.56 37.55 8.63
C ASP A 2 54.48 36.66 9.24
N CYS A 3 53.93 35.82 8.39
CA CYS A 3 52.89 34.85 8.67
C CYS A 3 53.50 33.72 9.51
N HIS A 4 52.88 33.28 10.62
CA HIS A 4 52.86 31.87 11.03
C HIS A 4 52.03 31.57 12.29
N LYS A 5 51.14 30.57 12.14
CA LYS A 5 50.68 29.57 13.12
C LYS A 5 49.76 30.01 14.27
N ILE A 6 48.46 29.97 14.00
CA ILE A 6 47.45 29.64 15.02
C ILE A 6 47.19 28.13 14.91
N GLY A 7 47.58 27.37 15.93
CA GLY A 7 47.30 25.94 16.01
C GLY A 7 45.81 25.66 16.22
N ARG A 8 45.24 24.73 15.46
CA ARG A 8 43.97 24.10 15.82
C ARG A 8 44.24 23.03 16.89
N PRO A 9 43.44 22.93 17.95
CA PRO A 9 43.51 21.78 18.83
C PRO A 9 43.05 20.53 18.08
N GLU A 10 43.81 19.44 18.20
CA GLU A 10 43.35 18.11 17.80
C GLU A 10 42.19 17.71 18.71
N LEU A 11 41.00 17.59 18.12
CA LEU A 11 39.92 16.85 18.74
C LEU A 11 40.23 15.37 18.53
N GLY A 12 40.54 14.72 19.65
CA GLY A 12 40.84 13.30 19.74
C GLY A 12 39.72 12.43 19.16
N GLN A 13 40.19 11.28 18.67
CA GLN A 13 39.45 10.15 18.10
C GLN A 13 38.04 9.98 18.69
N SER A 14 37.02 10.23 17.88
CA SER A 14 35.68 9.72 18.19
C SER A 14 35.67 8.22 17.93
N HIS A 15 35.69 7.46 19.00
CA HIS A 15 35.14 6.11 19.03
C HIS A 15 33.75 6.10 18.36
N LEU A 16 33.46 5.03 17.60
CA LEU A 16 32.20 4.71 16.91
C LEU A 16 32.21 4.94 15.38
N ALA A 17 33.04 4.16 14.69
CA ALA A 17 32.63 3.62 13.40
C ALA A 17 32.80 2.09 13.46
N LYS A 18 31.85 1.41 14.12
CA LYS A 18 31.57 0.03 13.72
C LYS A 18 31.05 0.15 12.29
N ARG A 19 31.91 -0.04 11.30
CA ARG A 19 31.49 -0.25 9.93
C ARG A 19 30.55 -1.45 9.97
N PHE A 20 29.25 -1.21 9.78
CA PHE A 20 28.33 -2.29 9.45
C PHE A 20 28.91 -2.95 8.21
N ALA A 21 29.36 -4.20 8.35
CA ALA A 21 29.81 -4.97 7.21
C ALA A 21 28.59 -5.10 6.30
N ILE A 22 28.71 -4.63 5.06
CA ILE A 22 27.70 -4.91 4.04
C ILE A 22 27.82 -6.42 3.77
N PRO A 23 26.73 -7.19 3.90
CA PRO A 23 26.76 -8.62 3.60
C PRO A 23 27.27 -8.89 2.19
N ASP A 24 27.91 -10.05 1.99
CA ASP A 24 28.35 -10.51 0.67
C ASP A 24 27.16 -10.55 -0.30
N SER A 25 27.42 -10.47 -1.62
CA SER A 25 26.37 -10.28 -2.63
C SER A 25 25.28 -11.37 -2.65
N GLU A 26 25.53 -12.54 -2.07
CA GLU A 26 24.55 -13.63 -1.93
C GLU A 26 23.60 -13.45 -0.73
N ASP A 27 23.90 -12.54 0.22
CA ASP A 27 23.10 -12.23 1.41
C ASP A 27 22.37 -10.87 1.29
N GLN A 28 22.37 -10.23 0.11
CA GLN A 28 21.71 -8.96 -0.11
C GLN A 28 20.27 -9.15 -0.60
N MET A 29 19.32 -8.55 0.12
CA MET A 29 17.93 -8.46 -0.29
C MET A 29 17.83 -7.80 -1.68
N THR A 30 17.22 -8.53 -2.61
CA THR A 30 16.88 -8.05 -3.94
C THR A 30 15.72 -7.04 -3.87
N LEU A 31 15.52 -6.27 -4.94
CA LEU A 31 14.40 -5.35 -5.02
C LEU A 31 13.03 -6.06 -4.93
N ASN A 32 12.91 -7.25 -5.52
CA ASN A 32 11.67 -8.03 -5.45
C ASN A 32 11.41 -8.50 -4.01
N GLU A 33 12.43 -9.02 -3.32
CA GLU A 33 12.31 -9.40 -1.90
C GLU A 33 11.93 -8.21 -1.03
N PHE A 34 12.49 -7.02 -1.28
CA PHE A 34 12.11 -5.80 -0.55
C PHE A 34 10.63 -5.43 -0.78
N ILE A 35 10.15 -5.50 -2.02
CA ILE A 35 8.75 -5.18 -2.34
C ILE A 35 7.80 -6.21 -1.72
N GLU A 36 8.13 -7.50 -1.83
CA GLU A 36 7.36 -8.58 -1.23
C GLU A 36 7.30 -8.44 0.29
N ASP A 37 8.46 -8.23 0.94
CA ASP A 37 8.55 -8.01 2.39
C ASP A 37 7.72 -6.80 2.84
N ALA A 38 7.75 -5.69 2.09
CA ALA A 38 6.95 -4.52 2.39
C ALA A 38 5.43 -4.79 2.28
N LEU A 39 4.99 -5.50 1.23
CA LEU A 39 3.57 -5.84 1.07
C LEU A 39 3.10 -6.85 2.14
N ASN A 40 3.93 -7.84 2.48
CA ASN A 40 3.61 -8.82 3.52
C ASN A 40 3.56 -8.17 4.90
N THR A 41 4.52 -7.31 5.21
CA THR A 41 4.56 -6.56 6.47
C THR A 41 3.35 -5.62 6.58
N GLU A 42 2.97 -4.93 5.50
CA GLU A 42 1.75 -4.13 5.49
C GLU A 42 0.51 -4.97 5.77
N HIS A 43 0.42 -6.15 5.17
CA HIS A 43 -0.70 -7.06 5.40
C HIS A 43 -0.82 -7.47 6.87
N GLU A 44 0.31 -7.76 7.54
CA GLU A 44 0.31 -8.04 8.99
C GLU A 44 -0.27 -6.86 9.79
N TYR A 45 0.18 -5.63 9.50
CA TYR A 45 -0.34 -4.44 10.17
C TYR A 45 -1.79 -4.13 9.85
N LEU A 46 -2.24 -4.46 8.65
CA LEU A 46 -3.65 -4.35 8.26
C LEU A 46 -4.50 -5.37 9.04
N MET A 47 -4.06 -6.62 9.14
CA MET A 47 -4.74 -7.66 9.90
C MET A 47 -4.80 -7.33 11.40
N ASP A 48 -3.74 -6.75 11.97
CA ASP A 48 -3.76 -6.24 13.35
C ASP A 48 -4.71 -5.05 13.52
N ALA A 49 -4.69 -4.09 12.59
CA ALA A 49 -5.59 -2.94 12.61
C ALA A 49 -7.05 -3.36 12.49
N LEU A 50 -7.34 -4.35 11.68
CA LEU A 50 -8.68 -4.91 11.52
C LEU A 50 -9.05 -5.73 12.74
N SER A 51 -8.25 -6.74 13.14
CA SER A 51 -8.44 -7.63 14.30
C SER A 51 -9.88 -7.63 14.85
N ASP A 52 -10.15 -7.43 16.12
CA ASP A 52 -11.48 -7.33 16.73
C ASP A 52 -12.45 -6.20 16.24
N ILE A 53 -12.36 -5.71 15.00
CA ILE A 53 -13.24 -4.65 14.48
C ILE A 53 -14.67 -5.14 14.31
N THR A 54 -15.62 -4.33 14.76
CA THR A 54 -17.06 -4.60 14.60
C THR A 54 -17.60 -4.06 13.28
N SER A 55 -18.74 -4.57 12.81
CA SER A 55 -19.43 -4.02 11.63
C SER A 55 -19.85 -2.56 11.81
N GLU A 56 -20.15 -2.14 13.04
CA GLU A 56 -20.43 -0.73 13.34
C GLU A 56 -19.18 0.14 13.17
N GLU A 57 -18.03 -0.32 13.67
CA GLU A 57 -16.75 0.38 13.50
C GLU A 57 -16.32 0.41 12.02
N LEU A 58 -16.54 -0.65 11.24
CA LEU A 58 -16.28 -0.66 9.80
C LEU A 58 -17.03 0.46 9.07
N MET A 59 -18.25 0.77 9.49
CA MET A 59 -19.05 1.85 8.88
C MET A 59 -18.88 3.20 9.55
N TRP A 60 -18.05 3.27 10.59
CA TRP A 60 -17.81 4.52 11.30
C TRP A 60 -16.89 5.45 10.50
N ARG A 61 -17.15 6.76 10.62
CA ARG A 61 -16.35 7.83 10.02
C ARG A 61 -16.18 8.99 11.01
N ALA A 62 -15.00 9.61 11.00
CA ALA A 62 -14.65 10.70 11.91
C ALA A 62 -15.48 11.99 11.71
N GLY A 63 -16.14 12.14 10.57
CA GLY A 63 -16.96 13.30 10.25
C GLY A 63 -17.67 13.13 8.90
N PRO A 64 -18.52 14.09 8.51
CA PRO A 64 -19.36 13.98 7.32
C PRO A 64 -18.59 13.93 6.00
N GLU A 65 -17.34 14.38 5.99
CA GLU A 65 -16.46 14.39 4.82
C GLU A 65 -15.41 13.27 4.87
N ALA A 66 -15.36 12.49 5.95
CA ALA A 66 -14.42 11.39 6.10
C ALA A 66 -14.97 10.12 5.44
N ASN A 67 -14.07 9.31 4.88
CA ASN A 67 -14.41 7.98 4.40
C ASN A 67 -14.59 7.02 5.58
N PRO A 68 -15.59 6.12 5.57
CA PRO A 68 -15.69 5.07 6.57
C PRO A 68 -14.59 4.02 6.39
N ILE A 69 -14.26 3.29 7.46
CA ILE A 69 -13.18 2.30 7.46
C ILE A 69 -13.38 1.24 6.35
N GLY A 70 -14.59 0.73 6.17
CA GLY A 70 -14.92 -0.26 5.14
C GLY A 70 -14.73 0.28 3.73
N TRP A 71 -15.02 1.56 3.48
CA TRP A 71 -14.73 2.17 2.18
C TRP A 71 -13.22 2.24 1.94
N ILE A 72 -12.44 2.61 2.95
CA ILE A 72 -10.97 2.71 2.86
C ILE A 72 -10.35 1.35 2.56
N LEU A 73 -10.78 0.30 3.27
CA LEU A 73 -10.32 -1.08 3.04
C LEU A 73 -10.65 -1.55 1.63
N TRP A 74 -11.89 -1.34 1.16
CA TRP A 74 -12.24 -1.70 -0.21
C TRP A 74 -11.42 -0.90 -1.23
N HIS A 75 -11.30 0.41 -1.04
CA HIS A 75 -10.61 1.31 -1.96
C HIS A 75 -9.15 0.91 -2.18
N MET A 76 -8.38 0.65 -1.10
CA MET A 76 -6.97 0.28 -1.24
C MET A 76 -6.78 -1.02 -2.03
N ILE A 77 -7.66 -2.02 -1.83
CA ILE A 77 -7.64 -3.28 -2.60
C ILE A 77 -7.97 -3.02 -4.07
N ARG A 78 -8.99 -2.19 -4.35
CA ARG A 78 -9.37 -1.80 -5.72
C ARG A 78 -8.26 -1.05 -6.46
N VAL A 79 -7.50 -0.21 -5.76
CA VAL A 79 -6.36 0.52 -6.32
C VAL A 79 -5.24 -0.46 -6.71
N GLU A 80 -4.91 -1.42 -5.84
CA GLU A 80 -3.94 -2.48 -6.15
C GLU A 80 -4.38 -3.31 -7.38
N ASP A 81 -5.63 -3.81 -7.39
CA ASP A 81 -6.20 -4.57 -8.50
C ASP A 81 -6.13 -3.78 -9.83
N MET A 82 -6.57 -2.53 -9.82
CA MET A 82 -6.55 -1.65 -11.00
C MET A 82 -5.14 -1.42 -11.53
N TRP A 83 -4.15 -1.18 -10.67
CA TRP A 83 -2.77 -0.97 -11.10
C TRP A 83 -2.15 -2.24 -11.69
N PHE A 84 -2.32 -3.40 -11.03
CA PHE A 84 -1.64 -4.62 -11.49
C PHE A 84 -2.38 -5.34 -12.61
N GLN A 85 -3.68 -5.58 -12.46
CA GLN A 85 -4.44 -6.36 -13.44
C GLN A 85 -4.73 -5.51 -14.68
N PHE A 86 -5.35 -4.34 -14.48
CA PHE A 86 -5.71 -3.50 -15.60
C PHE A 86 -4.51 -2.72 -16.15
N PHE A 87 -3.84 -1.91 -15.33
CA PHE A 87 -2.86 -0.96 -15.87
C PHE A 87 -1.61 -1.66 -16.39
N ILE A 88 -0.95 -2.48 -15.56
CA ILE A 88 0.29 -3.17 -15.93
C ILE A 88 0.00 -4.32 -16.91
N GLN A 89 -0.82 -5.30 -16.50
CA GLN A 89 -0.99 -6.56 -17.23
C GLN A 89 -1.99 -6.48 -18.39
N ARG A 90 -2.77 -5.39 -18.49
CA ARG A 90 -3.77 -5.17 -19.55
C ARG A 90 -4.88 -6.22 -19.56
N GLU A 91 -5.20 -6.75 -18.39
CA GLU A 91 -6.29 -7.69 -18.18
C GLU A 91 -7.52 -7.00 -17.59
N ASN A 92 -8.61 -7.76 -17.50
CA ASN A 92 -9.72 -7.36 -16.64
C ASN A 92 -9.30 -7.47 -15.17
N GLU A 93 -9.72 -6.49 -14.38
CA GLU A 93 -9.54 -6.51 -12.93
C GLU A 93 -10.19 -7.75 -12.32
N ILE A 94 -9.57 -8.32 -11.30
CA ILE A 94 -10.10 -9.46 -10.54
C ILE A 94 -11.53 -9.16 -10.09
N TRP A 95 -11.76 -7.91 -9.67
CA TRP A 95 -13.05 -7.36 -9.34
C TRP A 95 -14.17 -7.73 -10.31
N ALA A 96 -13.93 -7.57 -11.61
CA ALA A 96 -14.91 -7.83 -12.65
C ALA A 96 -14.82 -9.26 -13.18
N ARG A 97 -13.61 -9.80 -13.32
CA ARG A 97 -13.37 -11.13 -13.89
C ARG A 97 -13.90 -12.25 -13.00
N GLU A 98 -13.91 -12.07 -11.69
CA GLU A 98 -14.32 -13.07 -10.71
C GLU A 98 -15.69 -12.77 -10.07
N GLY A 99 -16.41 -11.77 -10.59
CA GLY A 99 -17.78 -11.45 -10.18
C GLY A 99 -17.90 -10.74 -8.82
N TRP A 100 -16.80 -10.22 -8.28
CA TRP A 100 -16.82 -9.43 -7.04
C TRP A 100 -17.68 -8.18 -7.17
N ASN A 101 -17.66 -7.53 -8.34
CA ASN A 101 -18.54 -6.39 -8.63
C ASN A 101 -20.03 -6.73 -8.47
N GLU A 102 -20.45 -7.93 -8.89
CA GLU A 102 -21.83 -8.40 -8.75
C GLU A 102 -22.14 -8.75 -7.29
N LYS A 103 -21.22 -9.44 -6.61
CA LYS A 103 -21.34 -9.78 -5.19
C LYS A 103 -21.45 -8.54 -4.30
N PHE A 104 -20.73 -7.48 -4.63
CA PHE A 104 -20.76 -6.21 -3.92
C PHE A 104 -21.85 -5.26 -4.44
N GLY A 105 -22.46 -5.52 -5.60
CA GLY A 105 -23.47 -4.66 -6.19
C GLY A 105 -22.94 -3.28 -6.63
N LEU A 106 -21.67 -3.21 -7.02
CA LEU A 106 -20.98 -1.99 -7.44
C LEU A 106 -20.52 -2.09 -8.89
N PRO A 107 -20.30 -0.97 -9.60
CA PRO A 107 -19.88 -1.00 -11.00
C PRO A 107 -18.55 -1.73 -11.23
N ALA A 108 -18.41 -2.37 -12.39
CA ALA A 108 -17.25 -3.21 -12.74
C ALA A 108 -15.91 -2.44 -12.84
N ARG A 109 -15.93 -1.10 -12.88
CA ARG A 109 -14.75 -0.23 -12.94
C ARG A 109 -14.65 0.70 -11.74
N ASP A 110 -15.54 0.54 -10.77
CA ASP A 110 -15.56 1.38 -9.59
C ASP A 110 -14.40 1.04 -8.67
N ASN A 111 -13.65 2.05 -8.26
CA ASN A 111 -12.59 1.96 -7.27
C ASN A 111 -12.67 3.09 -6.23
N GLY A 112 -13.74 3.88 -6.21
CA GLY A 112 -13.88 5.00 -5.29
C GLY A 112 -13.28 6.32 -5.76
N PHE A 113 -12.51 6.33 -6.85
CA PHE A 113 -12.02 7.58 -7.43
C PHE A 113 -13.21 8.45 -7.86
N GLU A 114 -13.16 9.75 -7.56
CA GLU A 114 -14.24 10.71 -7.79
C GLU A 114 -15.57 10.41 -7.08
N HIS A 115 -15.59 9.51 -6.08
CA HIS A 115 -16.77 9.37 -5.23
C HIS A 115 -17.11 10.69 -4.54
N THR A 116 -18.36 11.11 -4.70
CA THR A 116 -18.95 12.23 -3.97
C THR A 116 -19.17 11.85 -2.50
N GLN A 117 -19.32 12.86 -1.63
CA GLN A 117 -19.63 12.65 -0.22
C GLN A 117 -20.91 11.82 -0.02
N ASP A 118 -21.91 12.01 -0.89
CA ASP A 118 -23.15 11.23 -0.85
C ASP A 118 -22.90 9.75 -1.20
N GLN A 119 -22.12 9.47 -2.25
CA GLN A 119 -21.75 8.09 -2.61
C GLN A 119 -20.99 7.40 -1.47
N VAL A 120 -20.03 8.10 -0.84
CA VAL A 120 -19.31 7.60 0.33
C VAL A 120 -20.25 7.38 1.51
N ALA A 121 -21.16 8.31 1.78
CA ALA A 121 -22.12 8.20 2.88
C ALA A 121 -23.12 7.05 2.71
N THR A 122 -23.40 6.67 1.45
CA THR A 122 -24.27 5.53 1.10
C THR A 122 -23.51 4.25 0.80
N PHE A 123 -22.19 4.21 1.03
CA PHE A 123 -21.39 3.01 0.76
C PHE A 123 -21.92 1.82 1.58
N PRO A 124 -22.19 0.65 0.98
CA PRO A 124 -22.83 -0.44 1.71
C PRO A 124 -21.94 -1.04 2.81
N ALA A 125 -22.58 -1.56 3.85
CA ALA A 125 -21.91 -2.32 4.90
C ALA A 125 -21.63 -3.74 4.42
N TYR A 126 -20.41 -3.96 3.93
CA TYR A 126 -19.96 -5.28 3.49
C TYR A 126 -19.43 -6.12 4.66
N ASP A 127 -19.54 -7.43 4.50
CA ASP A 127 -18.94 -8.40 5.39
C ASP A 127 -17.41 -8.37 5.27
N LEU A 128 -16.72 -8.28 6.42
CA LEU A 128 -15.26 -8.18 6.47
C LEU A 128 -14.58 -9.37 5.81
N ALA A 129 -15.08 -10.59 6.04
CA ALA A 129 -14.48 -11.79 5.47
C ALA A 129 -14.54 -11.77 3.93
N SER A 130 -15.64 -11.28 3.35
CA SER A 130 -15.76 -11.11 1.90
C SER A 130 -14.80 -10.07 1.34
N MET A 131 -14.54 -8.98 2.07
CA MET A 131 -13.56 -7.96 1.65
C MET A 131 -12.13 -8.49 1.74
N LEU A 132 -11.81 -9.21 2.81
CA LEU A 132 -10.50 -9.84 3.00
C LEU A 132 -10.22 -10.90 1.95
N GLN A 133 -11.21 -11.75 1.62
CA GLN A 133 -11.04 -12.75 0.57
C GLN A 133 -10.70 -12.12 -0.78
N TYR A 134 -11.41 -11.05 -1.16
CA TYR A 134 -11.07 -10.30 -2.36
C TYR A 134 -9.66 -9.68 -2.28
N GLY A 135 -9.28 -9.15 -1.12
CA GLY A 135 -7.94 -8.64 -0.87
C GLY A 135 -6.85 -9.71 -1.03
N GLU A 136 -7.08 -10.91 -0.53
CA GLU A 136 -6.17 -12.06 -0.67
C GLU A 136 -6.01 -12.47 -2.14
N ASP A 137 -7.10 -12.52 -2.91
CA ASP A 137 -7.06 -12.86 -4.34
C ASP A 137 -6.23 -11.82 -5.12
N VAL A 138 -6.43 -10.53 -4.84
CA VAL A 138 -5.67 -9.42 -5.43
C VAL A 138 -4.20 -9.49 -5.05
N ARG A 139 -3.88 -9.60 -3.75
CA ARG A 139 -2.50 -9.63 -3.25
C ARG A 139 -1.74 -10.84 -3.79
N THR A 140 -2.38 -12.00 -3.85
CA THR A 140 -1.81 -13.21 -4.44
C THR A 140 -1.44 -12.98 -5.90
N ALA A 141 -2.33 -12.37 -6.68
CA ALA A 141 -2.05 -12.05 -8.08
C ALA A 141 -0.93 -11.01 -8.24
N THR A 142 -0.86 -10.00 -7.37
CA THR A 142 0.22 -9.01 -7.33
C THR A 142 1.58 -9.65 -7.07
N LEU A 143 1.68 -10.51 -6.06
CA LEU A 143 2.93 -11.19 -5.71
C LEU A 143 3.35 -12.20 -6.80
N ASN A 144 2.38 -12.90 -7.40
CA ASN A 144 2.65 -13.75 -8.56
C ASN A 144 3.21 -12.95 -9.73
N TYR A 145 2.69 -11.74 -9.99
CA TYR A 145 3.23 -10.85 -11.00
C TYR A 145 4.66 -10.40 -10.66
N LEU A 146 4.90 -9.96 -9.41
CA LEU A 146 6.23 -9.56 -8.93
C LEU A 146 7.30 -10.63 -9.17
N ASN A 147 6.96 -11.90 -8.92
CA ASN A 147 7.86 -13.04 -9.13
C ASN A 147 8.28 -13.25 -10.59
N THR A 148 7.61 -12.61 -11.55
CA THR A 148 7.96 -12.67 -12.98
C THR A 148 8.78 -11.47 -13.46
N VAL A 149 8.88 -10.41 -12.65
CA VAL A 149 9.51 -9.14 -13.02
C VAL A 149 11.01 -9.20 -12.77
N THR A 150 11.82 -8.93 -13.80
CA THR A 150 13.27 -8.77 -13.66
C THR A 150 13.64 -7.33 -13.28
N GLU A 151 14.86 -7.12 -12.79
CA GLU A 151 15.36 -5.79 -12.41
C GLU A 151 15.26 -4.79 -13.58
N GLU A 152 15.60 -5.20 -14.79
CA GLU A 152 15.55 -4.33 -15.98
C GLU A 152 14.12 -3.95 -16.39
N GLN A 153 13.13 -4.79 -16.04
CA GLN A 153 11.74 -4.51 -16.35
C GLN A 153 11.13 -3.44 -15.43
N MET A 154 11.75 -3.14 -14.28
CA MET A 154 11.26 -2.12 -13.36
C MET A 154 11.15 -0.72 -13.99
N ASP A 155 11.96 -0.43 -15.01
CA ASP A 155 11.95 0.83 -15.76
C ASP A 155 10.99 0.86 -16.95
N ILE A 156 10.37 -0.28 -17.30
CA ILE A 156 9.40 -0.34 -18.40
C ILE A 156 8.12 0.41 -18.00
N VAL A 157 7.64 1.26 -18.91
CA VAL A 157 6.34 1.95 -18.80
C VAL A 157 5.26 1.10 -19.49
N PRO A 158 4.29 0.53 -18.76
CA PRO A 158 3.30 -0.39 -19.35
C PRO A 158 2.33 0.28 -20.33
N ARG A 159 2.01 1.56 -20.11
CA ARG A 159 1.04 2.32 -20.92
C ARG A 159 1.46 3.78 -21.07
N GLU A 160 1.42 4.27 -22.30
CA GLU A 160 1.73 5.67 -22.64
C GLU A 160 0.79 6.70 -21.99
N ALA A 161 -0.40 6.27 -21.51
CA ALA A 161 -1.35 7.14 -20.83
C ALA A 161 -0.86 7.68 -19.47
N ARG A 162 0.15 7.05 -18.87
CA ARG A 162 0.88 7.52 -17.69
C ARG A 162 2.38 7.31 -17.94
N PRO A 163 3.03 8.16 -18.76
CA PRO A 163 4.42 7.96 -19.16
C PRO A 163 5.40 8.01 -17.97
N GLU A 164 4.97 8.57 -16.84
CA GLU A 164 5.71 8.63 -15.59
C GLU A 164 5.64 7.34 -14.76
N MET A 165 4.74 6.41 -15.07
CA MET A 165 4.46 5.22 -14.25
C MET A 165 5.12 3.97 -14.85
N SER A 166 6.41 3.78 -14.55
CA SER A 166 7.10 2.51 -14.79
C SER A 166 6.60 1.41 -13.83
N ILE A 167 6.89 0.15 -14.12
CA ILE A 167 6.52 -0.99 -13.25
C ILE A 167 7.01 -0.77 -11.81
N GLY A 168 8.28 -0.42 -11.62
CA GLY A 168 8.84 -0.15 -10.30
C GLY A 168 8.18 1.06 -9.61
N ARG A 169 7.82 2.10 -10.37
CA ARG A 169 7.09 3.25 -9.82
C ARG A 169 5.67 2.92 -9.41
N ILE A 170 5.02 1.97 -10.08
CA ILE A 170 3.69 1.47 -9.72
C ILE A 170 3.77 0.60 -8.48
N PHE A 171 4.74 -0.32 -8.36
CA PHE A 171 4.98 -1.05 -7.10
C PHE A 171 5.20 -0.09 -5.93
N ARG A 172 6.08 0.90 -6.08
CA ARG A 172 6.29 1.95 -5.08
C ARG A 172 5.01 2.74 -4.77
N GLN A 173 4.20 3.05 -5.80
CA GLN A 173 2.91 3.72 -5.59
C GLN A 173 2.00 2.87 -4.72
N VAL A 174 1.78 1.61 -5.09
CA VAL A 174 0.87 0.71 -4.37
C VAL A 174 1.35 0.48 -2.93
N VAL A 175 2.65 0.24 -2.71
CA VAL A 175 3.20 0.15 -1.35
C VAL A 175 2.85 1.41 -0.53
N GLY A 176 3.01 2.60 -1.11
CA GLY A 176 2.62 3.84 -0.44
C GLY A 176 1.13 3.96 -0.14
N GLU A 177 0.28 3.60 -1.12
CA GLU A 177 -1.19 3.61 -0.97
C GLU A 177 -1.64 2.69 0.17
N VAL A 178 -1.15 1.45 0.20
CA VAL A 178 -1.62 0.46 1.17
C VAL A 178 -1.21 0.83 2.60
N TYR A 179 0.03 1.26 2.83
CA TYR A 179 0.46 1.74 4.15
C TYR A 179 -0.28 3.00 4.59
N GLN A 180 -0.54 3.93 3.67
CA GLN A 180 -1.29 5.15 3.98
C GLN A 180 -2.73 4.82 4.44
N HIS A 181 -3.41 3.94 3.71
CA HIS A 181 -4.79 3.55 4.03
C HIS A 181 -4.88 2.63 5.25
N GLN A 182 -3.93 1.71 5.43
CA GLN A 182 -3.78 0.93 6.65
C GLN A 182 -3.64 1.84 7.88
N GLY A 183 -2.80 2.87 7.80
CA GLY A 183 -2.65 3.87 8.86
C GLY A 183 -3.95 4.63 9.15
N HIS A 184 -4.71 5.01 8.12
CA HIS A 184 -6.04 5.61 8.30
C HIS A 184 -7.00 4.67 9.03
N ILE A 185 -7.03 3.37 8.67
CA ILE A 185 -7.89 2.37 9.32
C ILE A 185 -7.54 2.26 10.80
N ALA A 186 -6.26 2.08 11.13
CA ALA A 186 -5.78 1.97 12.51
C ALA A 186 -6.12 3.23 13.33
N TYR A 187 -5.90 4.41 12.74
CA TYR A 187 -6.21 5.68 13.38
C TYR A 187 -7.70 5.88 13.64
N LEU A 188 -8.56 5.61 12.65
CA LEU A 188 -10.01 5.74 12.78
C LEU A 188 -10.58 4.77 13.82
N LYS A 189 -10.10 3.51 13.84
CA LYS A 189 -10.50 2.53 14.86
C LYS A 189 -10.13 3.01 16.27
N GLY A 190 -8.90 3.48 16.44
CA GLY A 190 -8.44 4.05 17.72
C GLY A 190 -9.25 5.28 18.14
N LEU A 191 -9.56 6.18 17.20
CA LEU A 191 -10.35 7.38 17.46
C LEU A 191 -11.78 7.05 17.90
N GLN A 192 -12.44 6.10 17.22
CA GLN A 192 -13.80 5.68 17.57
C GLN A 192 -13.90 5.01 18.94
N ARG A 193 -12.87 4.24 19.33
CA ARG A 193 -12.83 3.58 20.64
C ARG A 193 -12.43 4.52 21.77
N SER A 194 -11.55 5.48 21.51
CA SER A 194 -11.12 6.48 22.49
C SER A 194 -12.21 7.52 22.82
N GLY A 195 -13.27 7.57 22.02
CA GLY A 195 -14.47 8.38 22.27
C GLY A 195 -15.53 7.72 23.16
N LYS A 196 -15.31 6.49 23.63
CA LYS A 196 -16.15 5.77 24.61
C LYS A 196 -15.51 5.80 25.99
#